data_AF-A0A6L2Q8B3-F1
#
_entry.id   AF-A0A6L2Q8B3-F1
#
_cell.length_a   1.000
_cell.length_b   1.000
_cell.length_c   1.000
_cell.angle_alpha   90.00
_cell.angle_beta   90.00
_cell.angle_gamma   90.00
#
_symmetry.space_group_name_H-M   'P 1'
#
loop_
_entity.id
_entity.type
_entity.pdbx_description
1 polymer ?
#
loop_
_entity_poly.entity_id
_entity_poly.type
_entity_poly.pdbx_seq_one_letter_code
_entity_poly.pdbx_strand_id
1 'polypeptide(L)'
;MPQSSVWCILRKRLRVKGYRLQLLQVLNPQDHNLRFHFCVDFLQRLEEDRFAEKLVFSDEATFHECGNGNRHNVRIWGTENPHATVEHVRDSPKVNVFGAVSSRKVYGPFFFAEPTVTGINCLDMLQLWLLPQLQEDSEDFIFQQDGAPPHFHFDVRAHLSANLPGCWIGRASDNDSPVLPWPPRSPDVTVCDFFLWGYIKDRVYVPPMPRDLAQLRQSIVGAVAAVDRQMLQRV
;
A
#
# COMPACT_ATOMS: atom_id res chain seq x y z
N MET A 1 19.01 16.75 24.25
CA MET A 1 17.76 17.09 24.97
C MET A 1 16.86 15.86 25.01
N PRO A 2 16.17 15.57 26.12
CA PRO A 2 15.20 14.48 26.19
C PRO A 2 14.02 14.70 25.24
N GLN A 3 13.50 13.62 24.65
CA GLN A 3 12.30 13.66 23.78
C GLN A 3 11.12 14.36 24.45
N SER A 4 10.91 14.13 25.75
CA SER A 4 9.87 14.78 26.55
C SER A 4 10.02 16.31 26.60
N SER A 5 11.25 16.81 26.63
CA SER A 5 11.54 18.25 26.63
C SER A 5 11.23 18.89 25.28
N VAL A 6 11.59 18.21 24.18
CA VAL A 6 11.27 18.65 22.82
C VAL A 6 9.76 18.69 22.59
N TRP A 7 9.02 17.64 22.99
CA TRP A 7 7.56 17.60 22.90
C TRP A 7 6.87 18.69 23.74
N CYS A 8 7.39 18.96 24.94
CA CYS A 8 6.87 20.02 25.81
C CYS A 8 7.05 21.39 25.15
N ILE A 9 8.23 21.67 24.58
CA ILE A 9 8.51 22.92 23.89
C ILE A 9 7.59 23.08 22.67
N LEU A 10 7.52 22.06 21.79
CA LEU A 10 6.72 22.11 20.57
C LEU A 10 5.21 22.31 20.86
N ARG A 11 4.63 21.52 21.77
CA ARG A 11 3.18 21.59 22.04
C ARG A 11 2.77 22.69 23.02
N LYS A 12 3.52 22.88 24.10
CA LYS A 12 3.10 23.78 25.20
C LYS A 12 3.63 25.20 25.05
N ARG A 13 4.86 25.38 24.54
CA ARG A 13 5.48 26.70 24.40
C ARG A 13 5.25 27.31 23.02
N LEU A 14 5.58 26.56 21.97
CA LEU A 14 5.50 27.02 20.59
C LEU A 14 4.11 26.81 19.95
N ARG A 15 3.26 25.98 20.57
CA ARG A 15 1.92 25.62 20.08
C ARG A 15 1.89 25.15 18.63
N VAL A 16 2.99 24.55 18.15
CA VAL A 16 3.09 24.03 16.79
C VAL A 16 2.43 22.66 16.68
N LYS A 17 1.74 22.42 15.56
CA LYS A 17 1.14 21.13 15.23
C LYS A 17 2.08 20.35 14.32
N GLY A 18 2.11 19.03 14.48
CA GLY A 18 2.85 18.15 13.59
C GLY A 18 1.96 17.81 12.41
N TYR A 19 2.34 18.26 11.22
CA TYR A 19 1.63 17.97 9.98
C TYR A 19 2.28 16.76 9.32
N ARG A 20 1.50 15.69 9.14
CA ARG A 20 1.91 14.54 8.31
C ARG A 20 1.58 14.89 6.87
N LEU A 21 2.57 15.00 6.00
CA LEU A 21 2.31 15.16 4.58
C LEU A 21 1.75 13.84 4.03
N GLN A 22 0.50 13.85 3.60
CA GLN A 22 -0.09 12.78 2.79
C GLN A 22 -0.18 13.29 1.36
N LEU A 23 0.56 12.65 0.46
CA LEU A 23 0.40 12.90 -0.97
C LEU A 23 -0.81 12.11 -1.44
N LEU A 24 -1.96 12.77 -1.55
CA LEU A 24 -3.18 12.18 -2.08
C LEU A 24 -3.43 12.71 -3.48
N GLN A 25 -3.97 11.86 -4.35
CA GLN A 25 -4.50 12.36 -5.62
C GLN A 25 -5.67 13.31 -5.34
N VAL A 26 -5.75 14.41 -6.10
CA VAL A 26 -6.85 15.37 -5.97
C VAL A 26 -8.16 14.65 -6.27
N LEU A 27 -9.09 14.71 -5.34
CA LEU A 27 -10.43 14.15 -5.47
C LEU A 27 -11.31 15.07 -6.32
N ASN A 28 -12.09 14.47 -7.22
CA ASN A 28 -13.16 15.14 -7.93
C ASN A 28 -14.46 15.05 -7.10
N PRO A 29 -15.43 15.95 -7.29
CA PRO A 29 -16.71 15.93 -6.57
C PRO A 29 -17.43 14.57 -6.60
N GLN A 30 -17.36 13.86 -7.72
CA GLN A 30 -17.99 12.54 -7.88
C GLN A 30 -17.32 11.44 -7.04
N ASP A 31 -16.02 11.54 -6.76
CA ASP A 31 -15.32 10.52 -5.98
C ASP A 31 -15.81 10.49 -4.53
N HIS A 32 -16.23 11.63 -3.97
CA HIS A 32 -16.67 11.71 -2.59
C HIS A 32 -17.86 10.78 -2.33
N ASN A 33 -18.84 10.75 -3.24
CA ASN A 33 -19.99 9.87 -3.12
C ASN A 33 -19.59 8.40 -3.29
N LEU A 34 -18.77 8.08 -4.29
CA LEU A 34 -18.30 6.71 -4.52
C LEU A 34 -17.50 6.16 -3.33
N ARG A 35 -16.62 6.99 -2.77
CA ARG A 35 -15.85 6.67 -1.56
C ARG A 35 -16.73 6.52 -0.34
N PHE A 36 -17.72 7.40 -0.16
CA PHE A 36 -18.65 7.30 0.95
C PHE A 36 -19.46 6.01 0.90
N HIS A 37 -20.06 5.69 -0.25
CA HIS A 37 -20.81 4.45 -0.43
C HIS A 37 -19.94 3.22 -0.23
N PHE A 38 -18.73 3.21 -0.81
CA PHE A 38 -17.78 2.14 -0.54
C PHE A 38 -17.52 1.96 0.95
N CYS A 39 -17.23 3.04 1.69
CA CYS A 39 -16.96 2.95 3.12
C CYS A 39 -18.16 2.41 3.91
N VAL A 40 -19.39 2.82 3.56
CA VAL A 40 -20.60 2.31 4.20
C VAL A 40 -20.75 0.81 3.96
N ASP A 41 -20.67 0.37 2.70
CA ASP A 41 -20.82 -1.04 2.34
C ASP A 41 -19.68 -1.91 2.92
N PHE A 42 -18.46 -1.38 2.90
CA PHE A 42 -17.28 -2.04 3.45
C PHE A 42 -17.38 -2.19 4.97
N LEU A 43 -17.85 -1.16 5.68
CA LEU A 43 -18.08 -1.23 7.14
C LEU A 43 -19.15 -2.26 7.49
N GLN A 44 -20.26 -2.31 6.74
CA GLN A 44 -21.29 -3.33 6.95
C GLN A 44 -20.74 -4.75 6.78
N ARG A 45 -19.90 -4.97 5.76
CA ARG A 45 -19.25 -6.27 5.56
C ARG A 45 -18.23 -6.61 6.64
N LEU A 46 -17.54 -5.63 7.22
CA LEU A 46 -16.64 -5.88 8.35
C LEU A 46 -17.39 -6.38 9.60
N GLU A 47 -18.71 -6.17 9.71
CA GLU A 47 -19.54 -6.75 10.76
C GLU A 47 -19.96 -8.20 10.48
N GLU A 48 -19.81 -8.67 9.23
CA GLU A 48 -20.07 -10.07 8.86
C GLU A 48 -19.00 -10.99 9.44
N ASP A 49 -19.42 -12.21 9.79
CA ASP A 49 -18.52 -13.17 10.44
C ASP A 49 -17.30 -13.47 9.56
N ARG A 50 -16.11 -13.20 10.12
CA ARG A 50 -14.79 -13.49 9.53
C ARG A 50 -14.47 -12.76 8.22
N PHE A 51 -15.27 -11.78 7.77
CA PHE A 51 -14.96 -11.04 6.54
C PHE A 51 -13.57 -10.38 6.60
N ALA A 52 -13.27 -9.67 7.69
CA ALA A 52 -11.97 -9.03 7.91
C ALA A 52 -10.80 -10.03 7.90
N GLU A 53 -11.01 -11.26 8.38
CA GLU A 53 -9.97 -12.29 8.42
C GLU A 53 -9.60 -12.82 7.03
N LYS A 54 -10.55 -12.77 6.09
CA LYS A 54 -10.42 -13.24 4.71
C LYS A 54 -9.75 -12.22 3.79
N LEU A 55 -9.74 -10.95 4.17
CA LEU A 55 -9.21 -9.89 3.31
C LEU A 55 -7.71 -10.03 3.10
N VAL A 56 -7.31 -9.89 1.84
CA VAL A 56 -5.91 -9.80 1.40
C VAL A 56 -5.77 -8.51 0.61
N PHE A 57 -5.20 -7.49 1.24
CA PHE A 57 -4.90 -6.21 0.59
C PHE A 57 -3.64 -6.33 -0.23
N SER A 58 -3.58 -5.69 -1.39
CA SER A 58 -2.36 -5.68 -2.20
C SER A 58 -2.13 -4.34 -2.87
N ASP A 59 -0.85 -4.07 -3.17
CA ASP A 59 -0.43 -2.83 -3.78
C ASP A 59 1.03 -2.95 -4.30
N GLU A 60 1.47 -1.93 -5.03
CA GLU A 60 2.85 -1.74 -5.45
C GLU A 60 3.50 -0.51 -4.83
N ALA A 61 4.78 -0.64 -4.47
CA ALA A 61 5.62 0.50 -4.12
C ALA A 61 6.92 0.54 -4.91
N THR A 62 7.28 1.75 -5.33
CA THR A 62 8.61 2.04 -5.87
C THR A 62 9.57 2.44 -4.76
N PHE A 63 10.74 1.78 -4.73
CA PHE A 63 11.87 2.12 -3.88
C PHE A 63 13.02 2.62 -4.74
N HIS A 64 13.61 3.75 -4.37
CA HIS A 64 14.76 4.33 -5.04
C HIS A 64 16.04 4.06 -4.25
N GLU A 65 17.14 3.83 -4.95
CA GLU A 65 18.47 3.64 -4.34
C GLU A 65 18.91 4.86 -3.53
N CYS A 66 18.68 6.06 -4.04
CA CYS A 66 19.01 7.32 -3.35
C CYS A 66 18.18 7.58 -2.08
N GLY A 67 17.26 6.68 -1.73
CA GLY A 67 16.43 6.83 -0.56
C GLY A 67 15.45 7.98 -0.67
N ASN A 68 14.71 8.05 -1.79
CA ASN A 68 13.55 8.95 -1.89
C ASN A 68 12.73 8.81 -0.61
N GLY A 69 12.80 9.86 0.22
CA GLY A 69 12.30 9.81 1.59
C GLY A 69 10.84 9.38 1.59
N ASN A 70 10.47 8.57 2.58
CA ASN A 70 9.09 8.28 2.89
C ASN A 70 8.37 9.61 3.19
N ARG A 71 7.76 10.25 2.17
CA ARG A 71 7.07 11.53 2.34
C ARG A 71 5.91 11.42 3.33
N HIS A 72 5.36 10.21 3.53
CA HIS A 72 4.38 9.91 4.58
C HIS A 72 4.92 10.07 6.01
N ASN A 73 6.25 10.09 6.19
CA ASN A 73 6.91 10.32 7.48
C ASN A 73 7.60 11.68 7.59
N VAL A 74 7.44 12.55 6.60
CA VAL A 74 7.82 13.95 6.74
C VAL A 74 6.78 14.61 7.64
N ARG A 75 7.14 14.74 8.93
CA ARG A 75 6.42 15.59 9.87
C ARG A 75 7.05 16.97 9.87
N ILE A 76 6.32 17.94 9.36
CA ILE A 76 6.74 19.34 9.45
C ILE A 76 6.01 19.98 10.63
N TRP A 77 6.77 20.68 11.47
CA TRP A 77 6.25 21.41 12.60
C TRP A 77 6.22 22.90 12.23
N GLY A 78 5.05 23.50 12.26
CA GLY A 78 4.85 24.92 11.95
C GLY A 78 3.60 25.46 12.63
N THR A 79 3.53 26.78 12.79
CA THR A 79 2.29 27.48 13.15
C THR A 79 1.35 27.62 11.94
N GLU A 80 1.89 27.55 10.73
CA GLU A 80 1.22 27.60 9.43
C GLU A 80 1.83 26.55 8.48
N ASN A 81 1.16 26.22 7.36
CA ASN A 81 1.65 25.21 6.40
C ASN A 81 2.94 25.71 5.70
N PRO A 82 4.08 25.01 5.85
CA PRO A 82 5.40 25.57 5.52
C PRO A 82 5.81 25.49 4.05
N HIS A 83 4.97 24.98 3.14
CA HIS A 83 5.29 24.86 1.69
C HIS A 83 6.68 24.23 1.41
N ALA A 84 7.12 23.27 2.22
CA ALA A 84 8.44 22.68 2.09
C ALA A 84 8.58 21.89 0.79
N THR A 85 9.70 22.10 0.09
CA THR A 85 10.03 21.41 -1.16
C THR A 85 11.06 20.32 -0.88
N VAL A 86 10.79 19.08 -1.31
CA VAL A 86 11.74 17.96 -1.21
C VAL A 86 12.39 17.78 -2.57
N GLU A 87 13.70 18.00 -2.63
CA GLU A 87 14.49 17.78 -3.85
C GLU A 87 14.46 16.30 -4.25
N HIS A 88 14.24 16.04 -5.54
CA HIS A 88 14.03 14.72 -6.11
C HIS A 88 15.02 14.49 -7.25
N VAL A 89 15.83 13.43 -7.16
CA VAL A 89 16.65 12.98 -8.29
C VAL A 89 15.75 12.25 -9.27
N ARG A 90 15.60 12.80 -10.47
CA ARG A 90 14.60 12.35 -11.47
C ARG A 90 14.81 10.92 -11.98
N ASP A 91 16.06 10.46 -12.05
CA ASP A 91 16.45 9.20 -12.71
C ASP A 91 17.31 8.29 -11.82
N SER A 92 17.03 8.24 -10.52
CA SER A 92 17.74 7.29 -9.64
C SER A 92 17.33 5.84 -9.93
N PRO A 93 18.27 4.88 -9.86
CA PRO A 93 17.95 3.46 -9.93
C PRO A 93 16.83 3.11 -8.93
N LYS A 94 15.86 2.32 -9.38
CA LYS A 94 14.66 2.00 -8.61
C LYS A 94 14.26 0.54 -8.78
N VAL A 95 13.51 0.04 -7.81
CA VAL A 95 12.83 -1.25 -7.86
C VAL A 95 11.34 -1.04 -7.61
N ASN A 96 10.49 -1.67 -8.43
CA ASN A 96 9.07 -1.77 -8.16
C ASN A 96 8.83 -3.08 -7.42
N VAL A 97 8.09 -2.99 -6.32
CA VAL A 97 7.84 -4.10 -5.42
C VAL A 97 6.35 -4.26 -5.29
N PHE A 98 5.87 -5.49 -5.49
CA PHE A 98 4.52 -5.88 -5.13
C PHE A 98 4.52 -6.54 -3.75
N GLY A 99 3.48 -6.27 -2.97
CA GLY A 99 3.23 -6.94 -1.70
C GLY A 99 1.75 -7.07 -1.45
N ALA A 100 1.37 -8.16 -0.78
CA ALA A 100 0.03 -8.35 -0.28
C ALA A 100 0.03 -8.67 1.23
N VAL A 101 -1.01 -8.26 1.95
CA VAL A 101 -1.11 -8.36 3.40
C VAL A 101 -2.42 -9.03 3.75
N SER A 102 -2.33 -10.13 4.51
CA SER A 102 -3.46 -10.74 5.19
C SER A 102 -3.36 -10.51 6.69
N SER A 103 -4.40 -10.90 7.43
CA SER A 103 -4.40 -10.93 8.90
C SER A 103 -3.32 -11.84 9.52
N ARG A 104 -2.68 -12.70 8.70
CA ARG A 104 -1.72 -13.72 9.16
C ARG A 104 -0.29 -13.42 8.80
N LYS A 105 -0.03 -12.96 7.58
CA LYS A 105 1.32 -12.71 7.05
C LYS A 105 1.31 -11.71 5.90
N VAL A 106 2.51 -11.29 5.51
CA VAL A 106 2.76 -10.55 4.27
C VAL A 106 3.21 -11.53 3.19
N TYR A 107 2.60 -11.45 2.01
CA TYR A 107 3.05 -12.08 0.78
C TYR A 107 3.97 -11.10 0.05
N GLY A 108 5.23 -11.46 -0.06
CA GLY A 108 6.23 -10.62 -0.72
C GLY A 108 7.55 -10.58 0.02
N PRO A 109 8.48 -9.75 -0.46
CA PRO A 109 8.34 -8.87 -1.62
C PRO A 109 8.40 -9.65 -2.95
N PHE A 110 7.53 -9.32 -3.91
CA PHE A 110 7.76 -9.68 -5.31
C PHE A 110 8.39 -8.49 -6.02
N PHE A 111 9.39 -8.76 -6.85
CA PHE A 111 10.13 -7.72 -7.53
C PHE A 111 9.89 -7.78 -9.03
N PHE A 112 9.36 -6.70 -9.60
CA PHE A 112 9.26 -6.59 -11.05
C PHE A 112 10.66 -6.45 -11.68
N ALA A 113 10.85 -7.13 -12.81
CA ALA A 113 12.06 -6.99 -13.62
C ALA A 113 12.02 -5.66 -14.40
N GLU A 114 10.86 -5.27 -14.89
CA GLU A 114 10.70 -4.05 -15.68
C GLU A 114 10.54 -2.79 -14.80
N PRO A 115 11.02 -1.62 -15.27
CA PRO A 115 10.85 -0.34 -14.57
C PRO A 115 9.40 0.15 -14.46
N THR A 116 8.48 -0.44 -15.23
CA THR A 116 7.06 -0.07 -15.31
C THR A 116 6.21 -1.31 -15.15
N VAL A 117 5.24 -1.25 -14.23
CA VAL A 117 4.21 -2.28 -14.09
C VAL A 117 3.16 -2.06 -15.18
N THR A 118 2.86 -3.10 -15.92
CA THR A 118 1.88 -3.17 -17.02
C THR A 118 0.82 -4.21 -16.68
N GLY A 119 -0.29 -4.22 -17.41
CA GLY A 119 -1.32 -5.26 -17.20
C GLY A 119 -0.78 -6.68 -17.40
N ILE A 120 0.16 -6.87 -18.32
CA ILE A 120 0.72 -8.18 -18.66
C ILE A 120 1.61 -8.70 -17.54
N ASN A 121 2.63 -7.94 -17.11
CA ASN A 121 3.51 -8.41 -16.02
C ASN A 121 2.80 -8.43 -14.66
N CYS A 122 1.75 -7.63 -14.47
CA CYS A 122 0.83 -7.78 -13.34
C CYS A 122 0.10 -9.12 -13.40
N LEU A 123 -0.46 -9.49 -14.55
CA LEU A 123 -1.14 -10.78 -14.72
C LEU A 123 -0.19 -11.96 -14.49
N ASP A 124 1.01 -11.92 -15.06
CA ASP A 124 2.03 -12.96 -14.86
C ASP A 124 2.39 -13.10 -13.37
N MET A 125 2.57 -11.98 -12.66
CA MET A 125 2.82 -11.98 -11.21
C MET A 125 1.65 -12.60 -10.44
N LEU A 126 0.40 -12.28 -10.78
CA LEU A 126 -0.77 -12.86 -10.14
C LEU A 126 -0.84 -14.38 -10.37
N GLN A 127 -0.71 -14.81 -11.62
CA GLN A 127 -0.85 -16.22 -12.03
C GLN A 127 0.28 -17.11 -11.52
N LEU A 128 1.52 -16.65 -11.69
CA LEU A 128 2.70 -17.48 -11.47
C LEU A 128 3.23 -17.38 -10.05
N TRP A 129 2.93 -16.31 -9.33
CA TRP A 129 3.51 -16.04 -8.03
C TRP A 129 2.46 -15.88 -6.91
N LEU A 130 1.52 -14.94 -7.01
CA LEU A 130 0.65 -14.62 -5.86
C LEU A 130 -0.46 -15.64 -5.61
N LEU A 131 -1.31 -15.92 -6.61
CA LEU A 131 -2.50 -16.75 -6.44
C LEU A 131 -2.17 -18.18 -5.97
N PRO A 132 -1.11 -18.86 -6.48
CA PRO A 132 -0.73 -20.16 -5.96
C PRO A 132 -0.44 -20.16 -4.46
N GLN A 133 0.26 -19.12 -3.96
CA GLN A 133 0.57 -19.00 -2.53
C GLN A 133 -0.69 -18.75 -1.69
N LEU A 134 -1.62 -17.92 -2.19
CA LEU A 134 -2.88 -17.66 -1.49
C LEU A 134 -3.72 -18.94 -1.37
N GLN A 135 -3.87 -19.67 -2.48
CA GLN A 135 -4.62 -20.92 -2.55
C GLN A 135 -3.98 -22.03 -1.70
N GLU A 136 -2.66 -22.05 -1.57
CA GLU A 136 -1.96 -22.99 -0.68
C GLU A 136 -2.26 -22.71 0.81
N ASP A 137 -2.36 -21.44 1.20
CA ASP A 137 -2.62 -21.07 2.60
C ASP A 137 -4.10 -21.14 3.01
N SER A 138 -5.01 -20.86 2.07
CA SER A 138 -6.45 -20.80 2.33
C SER A 138 -7.24 -20.86 1.01
N GLU A 139 -8.33 -21.63 1.00
CA GLU A 139 -9.34 -21.55 -0.08
C GLU A 139 -10.37 -20.43 0.17
N ASP A 140 -10.37 -19.85 1.38
CA ASP A 140 -11.32 -18.82 1.83
C ASP A 140 -10.57 -17.51 2.05
N PHE A 141 -10.47 -16.71 1.00
CA PHE A 141 -9.90 -15.35 1.01
C PHE A 141 -10.64 -14.43 0.04
N ILE A 142 -10.53 -13.12 0.28
CA ILE A 142 -11.03 -12.07 -0.60
C ILE A 142 -9.85 -11.20 -1.01
N PHE A 143 -9.49 -11.26 -2.28
CA PHE A 143 -8.34 -10.55 -2.82
C PHE A 143 -8.70 -9.12 -3.22
N GLN A 144 -7.97 -8.13 -2.72
CA GLN A 144 -8.17 -6.73 -3.05
C GLN A 144 -7.03 -6.18 -3.92
N GLN A 145 -7.40 -5.48 -5.00
CA GLN A 145 -6.51 -4.62 -5.77
C GLN A 145 -7.10 -3.22 -5.92
N ASP A 146 -6.23 -2.23 -6.10
CA ASP A 146 -6.66 -0.85 -6.28
C ASP A 146 -7.14 -0.59 -7.73
N GLY A 147 -7.38 0.67 -8.05
CA GLY A 147 -7.84 1.09 -9.38
C GLY A 147 -6.74 1.41 -10.40
N ALA A 148 -5.48 1.06 -10.14
CA ALA A 148 -4.36 1.40 -10.99
C ALA A 148 -4.50 0.82 -12.42
N PRO A 149 -3.94 1.48 -13.45
CA PRO A 149 -4.08 1.03 -14.84
C PRO A 149 -3.70 -0.44 -15.10
N PRO A 150 -2.63 -1.00 -14.50
CA PRO A 150 -2.31 -2.43 -14.63
C PRO A 150 -3.43 -3.35 -14.11
N HIS A 151 -4.03 -3.00 -12.96
CA HIS A 151 -5.11 -3.77 -12.34
C HIS A 151 -6.42 -3.71 -13.11
N PHE A 152 -6.68 -2.59 -13.80
CA PHE A 152 -7.88 -2.43 -14.62
C PHE A 152 -7.77 -3.09 -16.01
N HIS A 153 -6.61 -3.64 -16.36
CA HIS A 153 -6.41 -4.33 -17.64
C HIS A 153 -7.43 -5.46 -17.82
N PHE A 154 -7.93 -5.63 -19.05
CA PHE A 154 -8.98 -6.60 -19.34
C PHE A 154 -8.58 -8.02 -18.91
N ASP A 155 -7.40 -8.48 -19.29
CA ASP A 155 -6.95 -9.84 -18.97
C ASP A 155 -6.77 -10.07 -17.47
N VAL A 156 -6.39 -9.03 -16.71
CA VAL A 156 -6.30 -9.11 -15.24
C VAL A 156 -7.68 -9.32 -14.64
N ARG A 157 -8.66 -8.47 -14.98
CA ARG A 157 -10.03 -8.58 -14.46
C ARG A 157 -10.72 -9.86 -14.92
N ALA A 158 -10.51 -10.28 -16.17
CA ALA A 158 -11.04 -11.52 -16.71
C ALA A 158 -10.48 -12.72 -15.95
N HIS A 159 -9.17 -12.72 -15.66
CA HIS A 159 -8.53 -13.76 -14.88
C HIS A 159 -9.07 -13.81 -13.44
N LEU A 160 -9.20 -12.68 -12.76
CA LEU A 160 -9.76 -12.61 -11.41
C LEU A 160 -11.22 -13.08 -11.37
N SER A 161 -12.04 -12.65 -12.34
CA SER A 161 -13.45 -13.07 -12.41
C SER A 161 -13.60 -14.57 -12.69
N ALA A 162 -12.70 -15.16 -13.47
CA ALA A 162 -12.71 -16.60 -13.76
C ALA A 162 -12.19 -17.46 -12.60
N ASN A 163 -11.18 -17.00 -11.87
CA ASN A 163 -10.47 -17.82 -10.86
C ASN A 163 -10.88 -17.50 -9.43
N LEU A 164 -11.42 -16.30 -9.17
CA LEU A 164 -11.88 -15.84 -7.86
C LEU A 164 -13.32 -15.30 -7.95
N PRO A 165 -14.29 -16.03 -8.52
CA PRO A 165 -15.66 -15.54 -8.69
C PRO A 165 -16.27 -15.18 -7.33
N GLY A 166 -16.65 -13.91 -7.15
CA GLY A 166 -17.18 -13.43 -5.87
C GLY A 166 -16.16 -13.40 -4.71
N CYS A 167 -14.86 -13.48 -5.01
CA CYS A 167 -13.78 -13.47 -4.03
C CYS A 167 -12.71 -12.40 -4.32
N TRP A 168 -13.06 -11.34 -5.06
CA TRP A 168 -12.15 -10.22 -5.29
C TRP A 168 -12.83 -8.85 -5.20
N ILE A 169 -12.05 -7.84 -4.80
CA ILE A 169 -12.42 -6.43 -4.68
C ILE A 169 -11.46 -5.65 -5.58
N GLY A 170 -12.00 -4.79 -6.43
CA GLY A 170 -11.17 -4.00 -7.33
C GLY A 170 -11.98 -3.06 -8.19
N ARG A 171 -11.29 -2.29 -9.03
CA ARG A 171 -11.96 -1.50 -10.05
C ARG A 171 -12.54 -2.44 -11.12
N ALA A 172 -13.84 -2.37 -11.31
CA ALA A 172 -14.59 -3.25 -12.19
C ALA A 172 -15.32 -2.47 -13.29
N SER A 173 -15.67 -3.18 -14.35
CA SER A 173 -16.60 -2.79 -15.42
C SER A 173 -17.93 -3.52 -15.25
N ASP A 174 -18.94 -3.14 -16.02
CA ASP A 174 -20.30 -3.69 -15.92
C ASP A 174 -20.40 -5.21 -16.13
N ASN A 175 -19.40 -5.81 -16.79
CA ASN A 175 -19.34 -7.26 -17.04
C ASN A 175 -18.59 -8.04 -15.96
N ASP A 176 -18.01 -7.36 -14.98
CA ASP A 176 -17.33 -8.01 -13.86
C ASP A 176 -18.29 -8.15 -12.66
N SER A 177 -17.96 -9.04 -11.73
CA SER A 177 -18.73 -9.23 -10.49
C SER A 177 -17.80 -9.28 -9.27
N PRO A 178 -17.15 -8.15 -8.92
CA PRO A 178 -16.38 -8.08 -7.69
C PRO A 178 -17.34 -8.14 -6.49
N VAL A 179 -16.79 -8.52 -5.32
CA VAL A 179 -17.48 -8.42 -4.03
C VAL A 179 -17.90 -6.98 -3.79
N LEU A 180 -16.95 -6.05 -3.93
CA LEU A 180 -17.17 -4.62 -3.78
C LEU A 180 -16.36 -3.87 -4.85
N PRO A 181 -16.92 -2.86 -5.53
CA PRO A 181 -16.14 -2.04 -6.45
C PRO A 181 -15.19 -1.14 -5.65
N TRP A 182 -13.90 -1.19 -5.94
CA TRP A 182 -12.92 -0.35 -5.26
C TRP A 182 -13.12 1.13 -5.63
N PRO A 183 -13.10 2.06 -4.66
CA PRO A 183 -13.41 3.45 -4.94
C PRO A 183 -12.20 4.14 -5.59
N PRO A 184 -12.43 5.13 -6.47
CA PRO A 184 -11.34 5.85 -7.11
C PRO A 184 -10.47 6.57 -6.07
N ARG A 185 -9.16 6.64 -6.33
CA ARG A 185 -8.21 7.52 -5.61
C ARG A 185 -8.28 7.37 -4.09
N SER A 186 -8.25 6.12 -3.62
CA SER A 186 -8.43 5.80 -2.19
C SER A 186 -7.25 5.07 -1.55
N PRO A 187 -6.04 5.66 -1.59
CA PRO A 187 -4.86 5.08 -0.93
C PRO A 187 -5.00 5.08 0.60
N ASP A 188 -5.88 5.91 1.17
CA ASP A 188 -6.12 5.96 2.61
C ASP A 188 -6.94 4.77 3.14
N VAL A 189 -7.42 3.89 2.25
CA VAL A 189 -8.25 2.72 2.61
C VAL A 189 -7.51 1.40 2.37
N THR A 190 -6.30 1.41 1.81
CA THR A 190 -5.48 0.19 1.64
C THR A 190 -4.43 0.07 2.74
N VAL A 191 -4.40 -1.12 3.36
CA VAL A 191 -3.42 -1.52 4.39
C VAL A 191 -1.98 -1.33 3.90
N CYS A 192 -1.74 -1.53 2.61
CA CYS A 192 -0.41 -1.41 2.04
C CYS A 192 0.12 0.03 2.14
N ASP A 193 -0.69 1.03 1.77
CA ASP A 193 -0.30 2.44 1.75
C ASP A 193 -0.17 3.03 3.16
N PHE A 194 -1.17 2.81 4.04
CA PHE A 194 -1.17 3.47 5.33
C PHE A 194 -0.22 2.82 6.35
N PHE A 195 0.10 1.52 6.18
CA PHE A 195 0.95 0.75 7.07
C PHE A 195 2.19 0.15 6.37
N LEU A 196 2.02 -0.81 5.46
CA LEU A 196 3.10 -1.69 4.99
C LEU A 196 4.29 -0.92 4.40
N TRP A 197 4.03 -0.08 3.40
CA TRP A 197 5.09 0.61 2.68
C TRP A 197 5.76 1.68 3.52
N GLY A 198 5.01 2.32 4.41
CA GLY A 198 5.57 3.24 5.39
C GLY A 198 6.56 2.53 6.30
N TYR A 199 6.15 1.41 6.88
CA TYR A 199 6.96 0.58 7.76
C TYR A 199 8.23 0.03 7.09
N ILE A 200 8.10 -0.49 5.86
CA ILE A 200 9.23 -1.03 5.11
C ILE A 200 10.23 0.09 4.79
N LYS A 201 9.75 1.23 4.27
CA LYS A 201 10.63 2.37 3.93
C LYS A 201 11.41 2.87 5.15
N ASP A 202 10.78 2.89 6.32
CA ASP A 202 11.42 3.33 7.56
C ASP A 202 12.58 2.44 8.02
N ARG A 203 12.61 1.17 7.56
CA ARG A 203 13.64 0.19 7.93
C ARG A 203 14.69 0.03 6.85
N VAL A 204 14.28 0.18 5.58
CA VAL A 204 15.18 0.15 4.43
C VAL A 204 16.07 1.39 4.39
N TYR A 205 15.53 2.56 4.74
CA TYR A 205 16.25 3.84 4.66
C TYR A 205 16.79 4.29 6.02
N VAL A 206 17.51 3.39 6.69
CA VAL A 206 18.25 3.66 7.94
C VAL A 206 19.75 3.59 7.64
N PRO A 207 20.58 4.52 8.16
CA PRO A 207 22.04 4.42 7.99
C PRO A 207 22.62 3.10 8.54
N PRO A 208 23.55 2.44 7.83
CA PRO A 208 24.06 2.81 6.51
C PRO A 208 23.05 2.51 5.39
N MET A 209 22.85 3.49 4.50
CA MET A 209 21.92 3.36 3.38
C MET A 209 22.39 2.29 2.39
N PRO A 210 21.45 1.58 1.71
CA PRO A 210 21.78 0.69 0.61
C PRO A 210 22.60 1.40 -0.46
N ARG A 211 23.68 0.78 -0.92
CA ARG A 211 24.61 1.40 -1.89
C ARG A 211 24.33 1.04 -3.34
N ASP A 212 23.50 0.03 -3.55
CA ASP A 212 23.14 -0.52 -4.85
C ASP A 212 21.77 -1.21 -4.78
N LEU A 213 21.22 -1.58 -5.93
CA LEU A 213 19.94 -2.27 -6.02
C LEU A 213 19.92 -3.65 -5.34
N ALA A 214 21.05 -4.35 -5.23
CA ALA A 214 21.09 -5.67 -4.61
C ALA A 214 20.93 -5.56 -3.09
N GLN A 215 21.66 -4.63 -2.47
CA GLN A 215 21.51 -4.28 -1.05
C GLN A 215 20.13 -3.70 -0.75
N LEU A 216 19.56 -2.91 -1.68
CA LEU A 216 18.20 -2.39 -1.55
C LEU A 216 17.18 -3.53 -1.49
N ARG A 217 17.26 -4.49 -2.43
CA ARG A 217 16.39 -5.69 -2.44
C ARG A 217 16.54 -6.50 -1.15
N GLN A 218 17.78 -6.74 -0.70
CA GLN A 218 18.04 -7.47 0.55
C GLN A 218 17.44 -6.77 1.77
N SER A 219 17.56 -5.43 1.82
CA SER A 219 16.99 -4.62 2.90
C SER A 219 15.46 -4.68 2.91
N ILE A 220 14.83 -4.65 1.74
CA ILE A 220 13.37 -4.78 1.60
C ILE A 220 12.92 -6.17 2.08
N VAL A 221 13.60 -7.24 1.67
CA VAL A 221 13.32 -8.61 2.12
C VAL A 221 13.41 -8.71 3.65
N GLY A 222 14.48 -8.17 4.24
CA GLY A 222 14.65 -8.16 5.70
C GLY A 222 13.56 -7.34 6.42
N ALA A 223 13.15 -6.21 5.85
CA ALA A 223 12.10 -5.37 6.42
C ALA A 223 10.72 -6.04 6.36
N VAL A 224 10.39 -6.73 5.27
CA VAL A 224 9.15 -7.51 5.12
C VAL A 224 9.14 -8.70 6.09
N ALA A 225 10.24 -9.43 6.21
CA ALA A 225 10.37 -10.56 7.13
C ALA A 225 10.23 -10.14 8.61
N ALA A 226 10.46 -8.87 8.92
CA ALA A 226 10.28 -8.31 10.25
C ALA A 226 8.84 -7.84 10.53
N VAL A 227 7.90 -7.94 9.58
CA VAL A 227 6.48 -7.73 9.83
C VAL A 227 5.92 -8.98 10.50
N ASP A 228 5.59 -8.88 11.78
CA ASP A 228 5.03 -10.01 12.52
C ASP A 228 3.50 -10.00 12.53
N ARG A 229 2.92 -11.13 12.94
CA ARG A 229 1.46 -11.29 13.03
C ARG A 229 0.79 -10.33 14.02
N GLN A 230 1.48 -9.94 15.11
CA GLN A 230 0.91 -9.02 16.08
C GLN A 230 0.76 -7.61 15.50
N MET A 231 1.67 -7.20 14.62
CA MET A 231 1.54 -5.97 13.86
C MET A 231 0.32 -6.05 12.94
N LEU A 232 0.18 -7.14 12.19
CA LEU A 232 -0.92 -7.34 11.23
C LEU A 232 -2.29 -7.37 11.90
N GLN A 233 -2.39 -7.87 13.14
CA GLN A 233 -3.65 -7.88 13.90
C GLN A 233 -4.09 -6.51 14.43
N ARG A 234 -3.22 -5.50 14.38
CA ARG A 234 -3.51 -4.13 14.86
C ARG A 234 -3.85 -3.17 13.73
N VAL A 235 -3.74 -3.63 12.50
CA VAL A 235 -3.84 -2.89 11.24
C VAL A 235 -5.16 -3.24 10.60
#